data_AF-X1KJF5-F1
#
_entry.id   AF-X1KJF5-F1
#
_cell.length_a   1.000
_cell.length_b   1.000
_cell.length_c   1.000
_cell.angle_alpha   90.00
_cell.angle_beta   90.00
_cell.angle_gamma   90.00
#
_symmetry.space_group_name_H-M   'P 1'
#
loop_
_entity.id
_entity.type
_entity.pdbx_description
1 polymer ?
#
loop_
_entity_poly.entity_id
_entity_poly.type
_entity_poly.pdbx_seq_one_letter_code
_entity_poly.pdbx_strand_id
1 'polypeptide(L)'
;TTNCAVLGITLINAKESYSLLESIAASLGGGVGFLLVLIIMSGIREKLEVADTPRSMRGLPVAMLVGMLLGLTFFGFGGMI
;
A
#
# COMPACT_ATOMS: atom_id res chain seq x y z
N THR A 1 7.11 1.34 16.53
CA THR A 1 6.83 0.63 15.26
C THR A 1 5.33 0.67 14.98
N THR A 2 4.81 1.81 14.53
CA THR A 2 3.36 2.06 14.37
C THR A 2 2.94 2.05 12.89
N ASN A 3 3.33 1.01 12.15
CA ASN A 3 2.92 0.87 10.75
C ASN A 3 1.49 0.32 10.67
N CYS A 4 0.59 1.05 10.01
CA CYS A 4 -0.81 0.67 9.84
C CYS A 4 -0.99 -0.64 9.06
N ALA A 5 -0.13 -0.94 8.08
CA ALA A 5 -0.19 -2.17 7.31
C ALA A 5 0.13 -3.40 8.18
N VAL A 6 1.17 -3.31 9.01
CA VAL A 6 1.59 -4.39 9.90
C VAL A 6 0.53 -4.65 10.98
N LEU A 7 0.02 -3.58 11.60
CA LEU A 7 -1.07 -3.70 12.57
C LEU A 7 -2.33 -4.32 11.95
N GLY A 8 -2.69 -3.94 10.71
CA GLY A 8 -3.84 -4.48 10.00
C GLY A 8 -3.74 -6.00 9.78
N ILE A 9 -2.60 -6.49 9.29
CA ILE A 9 -2.37 -7.94 9.07
C ILE A 9 -2.46 -8.70 10.40
N THR A 10 -1.85 -8.17 11.47
CA THR A 10 -1.92 -8.82 12.79
C THR A 10 -3.35 -8.88 13.33
N LEU A 11 -4.16 -7.84 13.09
CA LEU A 11 -5.54 -7.81 13.52
C LEU A 11 -6.41 -8.79 12.73
N ILE A 12 -6.18 -8.91 11.42
CA ILE A 12 -6.89 -9.87 10.56
C ILE A 12 -6.56 -11.30 11.00
N ASN A 13 -5.27 -11.61 11.18
CA ASN A 13 -4.84 -12.93 11.64
C ASN A 13 -5.45 -13.30 13.01
N ALA A 14 -5.56 -12.32 13.91
CA ALA A 14 -6.19 -12.52 15.22
C ALA A 14 -7.72 -12.72 15.11
N LYS A 15 -8.40 -12.03 14.19
CA LYS A 15 -9.86 -12.16 14.00
C LYS A 15 -10.25 -13.47 13.32
N GLU A 16 -9.47 -13.95 12.35
CA GLU A 16 -9.75 -15.20 11.64
C GLU A 16 -9.17 -16.45 12.34
N SER A 17 -8.44 -16.28 13.45
CA SER A 17 -7.86 -17.38 14.22
C SER A 17 -6.99 -18.33 13.39
N TYR A 18 -6.15 -17.78 12.50
CA TYR A 18 -5.27 -18.55 11.65
C TYR A 18 -4.26 -19.39 12.44
N SER A 19 -3.95 -20.58 11.93
CA SER A 19 -2.83 -21.38 12.44
C SER A 19 -1.49 -20.67 12.21
N LEU A 20 -0.41 -21.12 12.87
CA LEU A 20 0.93 -20.54 12.69
C LEU A 20 1.36 -20.53 11.22
N LEU A 21 1.07 -21.60 10.48
CA LEU A 21 1.47 -21.72 9.07
C LEU A 21 0.69 -20.76 8.16
N GLU A 22 -0.62 -20.64 8.39
CA GLU A 22 -1.49 -19.69 7.67
C GLU A 22 -1.13 -18.24 8.00
N SER A 23 -0.83 -17.95 9.28
CA SER A 23 -0.42 -16.61 9.71
C SER A 23 0.88 -16.18 9.05
N ILE A 24 1.85 -17.10 8.88
CA ILE A 24 3.09 -16.83 8.15
C ILE A 24 2.78 -16.56 6.67
N ALA A 25 1.99 -17.42 6.02
CA ALA A 25 1.62 -17.24 4.62
C ALA A 25 0.86 -15.92 4.36
N ALA A 26 -0.13 -15.60 5.21
CA ALA A 26 -0.91 -14.37 5.15
C ALA A 26 -0.04 -13.13 5.37
N SER A 27 0.88 -13.18 6.34
CA SER A 27 1.81 -12.07 6.61
C SER A 27 2.81 -11.88 5.49
N LEU A 28 3.27 -12.97 4.86
CA LEU A 28 4.16 -12.90 3.71
C LEU A 28 3.45 -12.31 2.49
N GLY A 29 2.23 -12.77 2.21
CA GLY A 29 1.38 -12.23 1.14
C GLY A 29 1.07 -10.74 1.34
N GLY A 30 0.63 -10.36 2.54
CA GLY A 30 0.37 -8.96 2.89
C GLY A 30 1.64 -8.09 2.83
N GLY A 31 2.78 -8.62 3.27
CA GLY A 31 4.08 -7.94 3.20
C GLY A 31 4.55 -7.71 1.76
N VAL A 32 4.43 -8.72 0.89
CA VAL A 32 4.76 -8.60 -0.54
C VAL A 32 3.85 -7.61 -1.24
N GLY A 33 2.54 -7.64 -0.95
CA GLY A 33 1.60 -6.65 -1.48
C GLY A 33 1.96 -5.22 -1.07
N PHE A 34 2.29 -5.01 0.21
CA PHE A 34 2.73 -3.69 0.70
C PHE A 34 4.03 -3.23 0.03
N LEU A 35 5.01 -4.12 -0.15
CA LEU A 35 6.26 -3.83 -0.85
C LEU A 35 5.98 -3.40 -2.30
N LEU A 36 5.10 -4.11 -3.01
CA LEU A 36 4.73 -3.78 -4.38
C LEU A 36 4.10 -2.38 -4.48
N VAL A 37 3.20 -2.03 -3.56
CA VAL A 37 2.62 -0.67 -3.47
C VAL A 37 3.71 0.38 -3.25
N LEU A 38 4.67 0.13 -2.36
CA LEU A 38 5.77 1.07 -2.11
C LEU A 38 6.67 1.28 -3.33
N ILE A 39 6.98 0.22 -4.09
CA ILE A 39 7.76 0.34 -5.33
C ILE A 39 7.03 1.22 -6.34
N ILE A 40 5.73 0.98 -6.55
CA ILE A 40 4.92 1.79 -7.48
C ILE A 40 4.88 3.25 -7.02
N MET A 41 4.65 3.49 -5.73
CA MET A 41 4.63 4.83 -5.16
C MET A 41 5.97 5.55 -5.33
N SER A 42 7.09 4.83 -5.16
CA SER A 42 8.45 5.36 -5.36
C SER A 42 8.68 5.72 -6.83
N GLY A 43 8.32 4.83 -7.76
CA GLY A 43 8.47 5.10 -9.20
C GLY A 43 7.64 6.29 -9.66
N ILE A 44 6.41 6.42 -9.18
CA ILE A 44 5.56 7.58 -9.48
C ILE A 44 6.19 8.87 -8.93
N ARG A 45 6.69 8.86 -7.69
CA ARG A 45 7.36 10.02 -7.07
C ARG A 45 8.60 10.45 -7.86
N GLU A 46 9.44 9.53 -8.30
CA GLU A 46 10.62 9.82 -9.11
C GLU A 46 10.23 10.51 -10.43
N LYS A 47 9.18 10.03 -11.11
CA LYS A 47 8.67 10.66 -12.34
C LYS A 47 8.13 12.07 -12.07
N LEU A 48 7.45 12.28 -10.95
CA LEU A 48 6.89 13.59 -10.57
C LEU A 48 7.95 14.61 -10.16
N GLU A 49 9.12 14.16 -9.70
CA GLU A 49 10.24 15.04 -9.35
C GLU A 49 10.89 15.68 -10.59
N VAL A 50 10.91 14.94 -11.71
CA VAL A 50 11.40 15.44 -13.01
C VAL A 50 10.31 16.19 -13.79
N ALA A 51 9.03 16.02 -13.42
CA ALA A 51 7.90 16.68 -14.07
C ALA A 51 7.71 18.14 -13.60
N ASP A 52 7.21 18.99 -14.51
CA ASP A 52 6.96 20.40 -14.23
C ASP A 52 5.69 20.60 -13.38
N THR A 53 5.81 20.34 -12.08
CA THR A 53 4.71 20.44 -11.12
C THR A 53 4.66 21.84 -10.48
N PRO A 54 3.45 22.43 -10.31
CA PRO A 54 3.29 23.73 -9.68
C PRO A 54 3.78 23.70 -8.23
N ARG A 55 4.44 24.77 -7.76
CA ARG A 55 5.11 24.82 -6.45
C ARG A 55 4.21 24.41 -5.28
N SER A 56 2.92 24.72 -5.36
CA SER A 56 1.91 24.36 -4.33
C SER A 56 1.60 22.87 -4.23
N MET A 57 1.93 22.08 -5.26
CA MET A 57 1.63 20.64 -5.30
C MET A 57 2.84 19.76 -4.99
N ARG A 58 4.05 20.32 -4.87
CA ARG A 58 5.27 19.54 -4.65
C ARG A 58 5.28 18.87 -3.28
N GLY A 59 5.76 17.63 -3.23
CA GLY A 59 5.93 16.86 -2.00
C GLY A 59 4.63 16.20 -1.51
N LEU A 60 4.11 16.68 -0.38
CA LEU A 60 3.02 16.02 0.36
C LEU A 60 1.67 15.98 -0.39
N PRO A 61 1.19 17.06 -1.05
CA PRO A 61 -0.12 17.07 -1.70
C PRO A 61 -0.22 16.05 -2.84
N VAL A 62 0.79 16.01 -3.72
CA VAL A 62 0.88 15.05 -4.82
C VAL A 62 0.97 13.63 -4.29
N ALA A 63 1.75 13.38 -3.22
CA ALA A 63 1.84 12.06 -2.64
C ALA A 63 0.48 11.55 -2.11
N MET A 64 -0.33 12.43 -1.53
CA MET A 64 -1.67 12.08 -1.07
C MET A 64 -2.60 11.74 -2.24
N LEU A 65 -2.56 12.51 -3.33
CA LEU A 65 -3.32 12.23 -4.55
C LEU A 65 -2.92 10.90 -5.18
N VAL A 66 -1.62 10.66 -5.35
CA VAL A 66 -1.11 9.39 -5.89
C VAL A 66 -1.55 8.23 -4.99
N GLY A 67 -1.48 8.39 -3.66
CA GLY A 67 -1.99 7.39 -2.72
C GLY A 67 -3.48 7.08 -2.91
N MET A 68 -4.31 8.11 -3.12
CA MET A 68 -5.74 7.94 -3.41
C MET A 68 -5.97 7.22 -4.74
N LEU A 69 -5.26 7.62 -5.81
CA LEU A 69 -5.34 6.97 -7.12
C LEU A 69 -4.90 5.50 -7.05
N LEU A 70 -3.84 5.18 -6.31
CA LEU A 70 -3.42 3.80 -6.08
C LEU A 70 -4.53 3.01 -5.36
N GLY A 71 -5.16 3.60 -4.34
CA GLY A 71 -6.31 2.99 -3.66
C GLY A 71 -7.46 2.65 -4.62
N LEU A 72 -7.79 3.56 -5.55
CA LEU A 72 -8.79 3.33 -6.59
C LEU A 72 -8.40 2.18 -7.53
N THR A 73 -7.13 2.11 -7.92
CA THR A 73 -6.62 1.00 -8.76
C THR A 73 -6.79 -0.34 -8.06
N PHE A 74 -6.46 -0.42 -6.77
CA PHE A 74 -6.61 -1.67 -6.02
C PHE A 74 -8.07 -2.01 -5.69
N PHE A 75 -8.96 -1.02 -5.60
CA PHE A 75 -10.39 -1.27 -5.44
C PHE A 75 -10.98 -2.05 -6.64
N GLY A 76 -10.40 -1.89 -7.83
CA GLY A 76 -10.77 -2.68 -9.02
C GLY A 76 -10.57 -4.19 -8.84
N PHE A 77 -9.71 -4.63 -7.91
CA PHE A 77 -9.51 -6.04 -7.59
C PHE A 77 -10.57 -6.60 -6.63
N GLY A 78 -11.47 -5.79 -6.08
CA GLY A 78 -12.49 -6.21 -5.13
C GLY A 78 -13.55 -7.18 -5.66
N GLY A 79 -13.56 -7.45 -6.97
CA GLY A 79 -14.43 -8.44 -7.61
C GLY A 79 -13.74 -9.75 -8.01
N MET A 80 -12.46 -9.93 -7.69
CA MET A 80 -11.77 -11.20 -7.94
C MET A 80 -12.19 -12.23 -6.88
N ILE A 81 -12.79 -13.34 -7.34
CA ILE A 81 -13.09 -14.54 -6.55
C ILE A 81 -12.05 -15.62 -6.80
#